data_AF-A0A2P4SN61-F1
#
_entry.id   AF-A0A2P4SN61-F1
#
_cell.length_a   1.000
_cell.length_b   1.000
_cell.length_c   1.000
_cell.angle_alpha   90.00
_cell.angle_beta   90.00
_cell.angle_gamma   90.00
#
_symmetry.space_group_name_H-M   'P 1'
#
loop_
_entity.id
_entity.type
_entity.pdbx_description
1 polymer ?
#
loop_
_entity_poly.entity_id
_entity_poly.type
_entity_poly.pdbx_seq_one_letter_code
_entity_poly.pdbx_strand_id
1 'polypeptide(L)'
;VCIFCLNRPKVCVLGSREQLCINPEVKRQESNHMQIYMCRKKVMARACHFYNNVEEKSTEKELMDSIMDIEDLVKNGSKHRACPYYLSRSLKQQADIIFMPYNYLLDAKSRRAHNIELKGTVVILDEAHNVERLCEESSSFDLTAYDLASAIDVMNVVLEEQAKVVQQNEVNAEFNMESISSGLNMELEDIAKIKKILLQLESAIDAVELPPNGSGVTKDGSYIFELFAEAQITFQTKTSLLESLDQILQFLSGRKSVNLSIISLGLFSLTQCIIRTVFNIDPPEGTTSFVPPQSISRYYKVHIHLDNSNQKKKKERTDLWDSSAAKKQGTEFALRFQQKLD
;
A
#
# COMPACT_ATOMS: atom_id res chain seq x y z
N VAL A 1 -1.81 -50.06 3.75
CA VAL A 1 -3.22 -50.05 4.19
C VAL A 1 -3.85 -48.76 3.69
N CYS A 2 -4.67 -48.81 2.64
CA CYS A 2 -5.38 -47.62 2.16
C CYS A 2 -6.62 -47.44 3.03
N ILE A 3 -6.58 -46.45 3.92
CA ILE A 3 -7.76 -46.00 4.65
C ILE A 3 -8.57 -45.18 3.64
N PHE A 4 -9.71 -45.71 3.18
CA PHE A 4 -10.72 -44.92 2.50
C PHE A 4 -11.27 -43.92 3.52
N CYS A 5 -10.81 -42.67 3.44
CA CYS A 5 -11.43 -41.58 4.17
C CYS A 5 -12.79 -41.30 3.51
N LEU A 6 -13.88 -41.64 4.21
CA LEU A 6 -15.26 -41.47 3.72
C LEU A 6 -15.63 -40.01 3.43
N ASN A 7 -14.87 -39.04 3.95
CA ASN A 7 -15.00 -37.62 3.65
C ASN A 7 -13.72 -37.12 3.00
N ARG A 8 -13.81 -36.72 1.73
CA ARG A 8 -12.73 -35.99 1.06
C ARG A 8 -12.79 -34.53 1.55
N PRO A 9 -11.79 -34.04 2.29
CA PRO A 9 -11.84 -32.68 2.80
C PRO A 9 -11.83 -31.69 1.65
N LYS A 10 -12.65 -30.63 1.75
CA LYS A 10 -12.60 -29.50 0.83
C LYS A 10 -11.43 -28.62 1.22
N VAL A 11 -10.46 -28.50 0.32
CA VAL A 11 -9.23 -27.75 0.54
C VAL A 11 -9.25 -26.49 -0.32
N CYS A 12 -8.91 -25.35 0.27
CA CYS A 12 -8.77 -24.09 -0.44
C CYS A 12 -7.40 -23.46 -0.16
N VAL A 13 -6.79 -22.91 -1.20
CA VAL A 13 -5.52 -22.16 -1.11
C VAL A 13 -5.80 -20.69 -1.41
N LEU A 14 -5.45 -19.82 -0.47
CA LEU A 14 -5.46 -18.37 -0.65
C LEU A 14 -4.04 -17.90 -1.01
N GLY A 15 -3.95 -17.03 -2.01
CA GLY A 15 -2.68 -16.50 -2.50
C GLY A 15 -2.77 -15.02 -2.87
N SER A 16 -1.62 -14.43 -3.16
CA SER A 16 -1.53 -13.03 -3.55
C SER A 16 -2.07 -12.79 -4.96
N ARG A 17 -2.37 -11.53 -5.29
CA ARG A 17 -2.75 -11.16 -6.66
C ARG A 17 -1.61 -11.38 -7.64
N GLU A 18 -0.35 -11.21 -7.21
CA GLU A 18 0.84 -11.45 -8.04
C GLU A 18 0.86 -12.88 -8.58
N GLN A 19 0.54 -13.85 -7.71
CA GLN A 19 0.55 -15.27 -8.06
C GLN A 19 -0.71 -15.69 -8.84
N LEU A 20 -1.88 -15.19 -8.45
CA LEU A 20 -3.19 -15.68 -8.96
C LEU A 20 -3.78 -14.86 -10.11
N CYS A 21 -3.26 -13.68 -10.43
CA CYS A 21 -3.85 -12.82 -11.46
C CYS A 21 -3.51 -13.30 -12.88
N ILE A 22 -4.55 -13.53 -13.68
CA ILE A 22 -4.44 -13.91 -15.10
C ILE A 22 -4.78 -12.77 -16.08
N ASN A 23 -5.19 -11.60 -15.57
CA ASN A 23 -5.47 -10.46 -16.43
C ASN A 23 -4.15 -9.84 -16.92
N PRO A 24 -3.87 -9.79 -18.24
CA PRO A 24 -2.58 -9.36 -18.77
C PRO A 24 -2.26 -7.90 -18.46
N GLU A 25 -3.26 -7.02 -18.42
CA GLU A 25 -3.02 -5.59 -18.12
C GLU A 25 -2.60 -5.36 -16.67
N VAL A 26 -3.15 -6.17 -15.76
CA VAL A 26 -2.86 -6.11 -14.33
C VAL A 26 -1.57 -6.87 -14.01
N LYS A 27 -1.35 -8.04 -14.61
CA LYS A 27 -0.16 -8.88 -14.40
C LYS A 27 1.14 -8.24 -14.91
N ARG A 28 1.05 -7.35 -15.90
CA ARG A 28 2.20 -6.63 -16.46
C ARG A 28 2.76 -5.54 -15.52
N GLN A 29 2.03 -5.17 -14.47
CA GLN A 29 2.51 -4.14 -13.55
C GLN A 29 3.68 -4.70 -12.70
N GLU A 30 4.80 -3.97 -12.65
CA GLU A 30 5.99 -4.38 -11.88
C GLU A 30 5.80 -4.18 -10.38
N SER A 31 4.95 -3.21 -9.98
CA SER A 31 4.66 -2.93 -8.58
C SER A 31 3.38 -3.64 -8.11
N ASN A 32 3.50 -4.37 -7.00
CA ASN A 32 2.40 -5.03 -6.30
C ASN A 32 1.28 -4.05 -5.95
N HIS A 33 1.65 -2.81 -5.58
CA HIS A 33 0.68 -1.77 -5.27
C HIS A 33 -0.16 -1.40 -6.51
N MET A 34 0.51 -1.13 -7.63
CA MET A 34 -0.15 -0.75 -8.88
C MET A 34 -1.03 -1.90 -9.39
N GLN A 35 -0.59 -3.14 -9.21
CA GLN A 35 -1.37 -4.33 -9.50
C GLN A 35 -2.68 -4.38 -8.69
N ILE A 36 -2.60 -4.17 -7.36
CA ILE A 36 -3.77 -4.15 -6.47
C ILE A 36 -4.73 -3.03 -6.85
N TYR A 37 -4.21 -1.83 -7.07
CA TYR A 37 -5.00 -0.66 -7.44
C TYR A 37 -5.75 -0.89 -8.76
N MET A 38 -5.03 -1.28 -9.82
CA MET A 38 -5.62 -1.55 -11.14
C MET A 38 -6.65 -2.68 -11.10
N CYS A 39 -6.37 -3.73 -10.32
CA CYS A 39 -7.32 -4.81 -10.08
C CYS A 39 -8.62 -4.29 -9.47
N ARG A 40 -8.54 -3.49 -8.39
CA ARG A 40 -9.72 -2.91 -7.73
C ARG A 40 -10.50 -1.99 -8.66
N LYS A 41 -9.81 -1.11 -9.39
CA LYS A 41 -10.43 -0.20 -10.35
C LYS A 41 -11.22 -0.95 -11.43
N LYS A 42 -10.62 -1.98 -12.02
CA LYS A 42 -11.31 -2.81 -13.04
C LYS A 42 -12.47 -3.62 -12.47
N VAL A 43 -12.37 -4.09 -11.24
CA VAL A 43 -13.45 -4.81 -10.55
C VAL A 43 -14.63 -3.89 -10.25
N MET A 44 -14.37 -2.69 -9.70
CA MET A 44 -15.40 -1.70 -9.42
C MET A 44 -16.12 -1.22 -10.69
N ALA A 45 -15.37 -1.00 -11.77
CA ALA A 45 -15.94 -0.63 -13.07
C ALA A 45 -16.55 -1.82 -13.85
N ARG A 46 -16.58 -3.03 -13.26
CA ARG A 46 -16.99 -4.29 -13.93
C ARG A 46 -16.28 -4.53 -15.27
N ALA A 47 -15.08 -3.99 -15.45
CA ALA A 47 -14.28 -4.09 -16.67
C ALA A 47 -13.36 -5.33 -16.68
N CYS A 48 -13.26 -6.07 -15.57
CA CYS A 48 -12.49 -7.31 -15.52
C CYS A 48 -13.37 -8.51 -15.91
N HIS A 49 -13.25 -8.96 -17.16
CA HIS A 49 -14.01 -10.11 -17.66
C HIS A 49 -13.87 -11.36 -16.78
N PHE A 50 -12.65 -11.64 -16.31
CA PHE A 50 -12.39 -12.78 -15.42
C PHE A 50 -13.12 -12.68 -14.09
N TYR A 51 -13.25 -11.49 -13.51
CA TYR A 51 -13.95 -11.31 -12.23
C TYR A 51 -15.46 -11.50 -12.40
N ASN A 52 -16.02 -10.94 -13.46
CA ASN A 52 -17.46 -10.98 -13.71
C ASN A 52 -18.00 -12.42 -13.83
N ASN A 53 -17.16 -13.35 -14.30
CA ASN A 53 -17.53 -14.76 -14.46
C ASN A 53 -17.38 -15.58 -13.16
N VAL A 54 -16.81 -15.02 -12.08
CA VAL A 54 -16.49 -15.80 -10.86
C VAL A 54 -17.73 -16.31 -10.16
N GLU A 55 -18.78 -15.49 -10.05
CA GLU A 55 -20.00 -15.85 -9.32
C GLU A 55 -20.64 -17.11 -9.93
N GLU A 56 -20.82 -17.11 -11.25
CA GLU A 56 -21.33 -18.27 -12.00
C GLU A 56 -20.43 -19.50 -11.82
N LYS A 57 -19.12 -19.34 -12.06
CA LYS A 57 -18.19 -20.47 -12.08
C LYS A 57 -17.88 -21.05 -10.71
N SER A 58 -18.02 -20.28 -9.64
CA SER A 58 -17.74 -20.76 -8.28
C SER A 58 -18.70 -21.83 -7.77
N THR A 59 -19.79 -22.09 -8.49
CA THR A 59 -20.77 -23.14 -8.15
C THR A 59 -20.56 -24.44 -8.94
N GLU A 60 -19.61 -24.47 -9.88
CA GLU A 60 -19.33 -25.65 -10.68
C GLU A 60 -18.67 -26.76 -9.83
N LYS A 61 -19.27 -27.96 -9.84
CA LYS A 61 -18.79 -29.11 -9.05
C LYS A 61 -17.32 -29.47 -9.34
N GLU A 62 -16.88 -29.30 -10.59
CA GLU A 62 -15.49 -29.57 -10.99
C GLU A 62 -14.49 -28.70 -10.19
N LEU A 63 -14.85 -27.46 -9.88
CA LEU A 63 -14.02 -26.53 -9.11
C LEU A 63 -14.18 -26.72 -7.59
N MET A 64 -15.34 -27.20 -7.14
CA MET A 64 -15.64 -27.43 -5.73
C MET A 64 -15.02 -28.71 -5.16
N ASP A 65 -14.99 -29.78 -5.96
CA ASP A 65 -14.60 -31.12 -5.51
C ASP A 65 -13.12 -31.43 -5.80
N SER A 66 -12.43 -30.53 -6.52
CA SER A 66 -11.01 -30.65 -6.84
C SER A 66 -10.13 -29.98 -5.79
N ILE A 67 -9.10 -30.69 -5.34
CA ILE A 67 -8.04 -30.12 -4.51
C ILE A 67 -7.07 -29.41 -5.46
N MET A 68 -7.00 -28.08 -5.38
CA MET A 68 -6.18 -27.26 -6.27
C MET A 68 -5.09 -26.53 -5.49
N ASP A 69 -3.86 -26.59 -6.00
CA ASP A 69 -2.78 -25.69 -5.61
C ASP A 69 -2.87 -24.35 -6.38
N ILE A 70 -1.85 -23.50 -6.23
CA ILE A 70 -1.82 -22.17 -6.86
C ILE A 70 -1.78 -22.31 -8.39
N GLU A 71 -0.96 -23.22 -8.90
CA GLU A 71 -0.77 -23.50 -10.31
C GLU A 71 -2.06 -24.01 -10.95
N ASP A 72 -2.75 -24.93 -10.28
CA ASP A 72 -4.01 -25.50 -10.73
C ASP A 72 -5.16 -24.50 -10.65
N LEU A 73 -5.19 -23.62 -9.63
CA LEU A 73 -6.13 -22.49 -9.61
C LEU A 73 -5.94 -21.57 -10.82
N VAL A 74 -4.70 -21.28 -11.20
CA VAL A 74 -4.39 -20.44 -12.37
C VAL A 74 -4.77 -21.14 -13.67
N LYS A 75 -4.47 -22.43 -13.83
CA LYS A 75 -4.87 -23.24 -14.99
C LYS A 75 -6.40 -23.30 -15.12
N ASN A 76 -7.09 -23.62 -14.02
CA ASN A 76 -8.54 -23.75 -14.00
C ASN A 76 -9.25 -22.41 -14.21
N GLY A 77 -8.77 -21.32 -13.60
CA GLY A 77 -9.33 -20.00 -13.87
C GLY A 77 -9.12 -19.56 -15.32
N SER A 78 -8.00 -19.95 -15.94
CA SER A 78 -7.78 -19.72 -17.38
C SER A 78 -8.75 -20.54 -18.24
N LYS A 79 -8.94 -21.83 -17.94
CA LYS A 79 -9.89 -22.73 -18.61
C LYS A 79 -11.34 -22.24 -18.53
N HIS A 80 -11.79 -21.83 -17.34
CA HIS A 80 -13.17 -21.40 -17.08
C HIS A 80 -13.37 -19.89 -17.29
N ARG A 81 -12.33 -19.16 -17.73
CA ARG A 81 -12.31 -17.69 -17.89
C ARG A 81 -12.79 -16.96 -16.62
N ALA A 82 -12.42 -17.48 -15.46
CA ALA A 82 -12.75 -16.94 -14.14
C ALA A 82 -11.49 -16.50 -13.40
N CYS A 83 -11.58 -15.44 -12.59
CA CYS A 83 -10.43 -14.89 -11.88
C CYS A 83 -10.00 -15.82 -10.74
N PRO A 84 -8.80 -16.44 -10.77
CA PRO A 84 -8.37 -17.39 -9.74
C PRO A 84 -8.35 -16.77 -8.33
N TYR A 85 -7.92 -15.50 -8.23
CA TYR A 85 -7.85 -14.77 -6.96
C TYR A 85 -9.22 -14.61 -6.28
N TYR A 86 -10.27 -14.28 -7.05
CA TYR A 86 -11.62 -14.15 -6.48
C TYR A 86 -12.34 -15.49 -6.40
N LEU A 87 -12.00 -16.44 -7.26
CA LEU A 87 -12.50 -17.81 -7.21
C LEU A 87 -12.09 -18.49 -5.91
N SER A 88 -10.81 -18.47 -5.53
CA SER A 88 -10.35 -19.06 -4.27
C SER A 88 -11.05 -18.44 -3.05
N ARG A 89 -11.32 -17.14 -3.08
CA ARG A 89 -12.10 -16.46 -2.03
C ARG A 89 -13.55 -16.93 -1.94
N SER A 90 -14.18 -17.27 -3.06
CA SER A 90 -15.53 -17.84 -3.08
C SER A 90 -15.50 -19.27 -2.52
N LEU A 91 -14.57 -20.10 -3.02
CA LEU A 91 -14.39 -21.49 -2.58
C LEU A 91 -14.08 -21.62 -1.09
N LYS A 92 -13.38 -20.63 -0.51
CA LYS A 92 -13.07 -20.55 0.93
C LYS A 92 -14.29 -20.75 1.82
N GLN A 93 -15.47 -20.25 1.42
CA GLN A 93 -16.68 -20.32 2.25
C GLN A 93 -17.18 -21.74 2.50
N GLN A 94 -16.78 -22.69 1.65
CA GLN A 94 -17.20 -24.09 1.72
C GLN A 94 -16.02 -25.03 2.02
N ALA A 95 -14.85 -24.49 2.37
CA ALA A 95 -13.64 -25.25 2.60
C ALA A 95 -13.54 -25.69 4.07
N ASP A 96 -13.11 -26.94 4.28
CA ASP A 96 -12.81 -27.50 5.60
C ASP A 96 -11.39 -27.11 6.04
N ILE A 97 -10.47 -27.01 5.07
CA ILE A 97 -9.06 -26.67 5.29
C ILE A 97 -8.68 -25.51 4.39
N ILE A 98 -8.11 -24.45 4.97
CA ILE A 98 -7.68 -23.25 4.25
C ILE A 98 -6.18 -23.08 4.47
N PHE A 99 -5.42 -23.16 3.37
CA PHE A 99 -4.02 -22.75 3.34
C PHE A 99 -3.94 -21.26 3.01
N MET A 100 -3.28 -20.48 3.85
CA MET A 100 -3.09 -19.05 3.64
C MET A 100 -1.75 -18.59 4.20
N PRO A 101 -1.14 -17.52 3.65
CA PRO A 101 0.06 -16.96 4.22
C PRO A 101 -0.24 -16.25 5.55
N TYR A 102 0.74 -16.20 6.45
CA TYR A 102 0.57 -15.63 7.80
C TYR A 102 0.07 -14.19 7.79
N ASN A 103 0.48 -13.38 6.80
CA ASN A 103 0.06 -11.98 6.69
C ASN A 103 -1.46 -11.82 6.58
N TYR A 104 -2.19 -12.80 6.03
CA TYR A 104 -3.65 -12.72 5.92
C TYR A 104 -4.34 -12.97 7.26
N LEU A 105 -3.68 -13.68 8.16
CA LEU A 105 -4.17 -13.97 9.51
C LEU A 105 -3.78 -12.87 10.52
N LEU A 106 -2.53 -12.44 10.46
CA LEU A 106 -1.91 -11.55 11.45
C LEU A 106 -2.26 -10.07 11.22
N ASP A 107 -2.30 -9.58 9.97
CA ASP A 107 -2.74 -8.21 9.67
C ASP A 107 -4.28 -8.12 9.76
N ALA A 108 -4.78 -7.38 10.75
CA ALA A 108 -6.22 -7.19 10.96
C ALA A 108 -6.94 -6.59 9.74
N LYS A 109 -6.26 -5.74 8.95
CA LYS A 109 -6.84 -5.18 7.72
C LYS A 109 -6.97 -6.25 6.63
N SER A 110 -5.95 -7.08 6.46
CA SER A 110 -5.98 -8.21 5.53
C SER A 110 -7.02 -9.25 5.97
N ARG A 111 -7.08 -9.58 7.27
CA ARG A 111 -8.08 -10.50 7.82
C ARG A 111 -9.51 -10.04 7.53
N ARG A 112 -9.81 -8.76 7.77
CA ARG A 112 -11.10 -8.14 7.42
C ARG A 112 -11.34 -8.16 5.91
N ALA A 113 -10.36 -7.78 5.10
CA ALA A 113 -10.50 -7.77 3.64
C ALA A 113 -10.78 -9.16 3.04
N HIS A 114 -10.28 -10.22 3.68
CA HIS A 114 -10.50 -11.61 3.26
C HIS A 114 -11.69 -12.29 3.99
N ASN A 115 -12.42 -11.56 4.83
CA ASN A 115 -13.55 -12.07 5.65
C ASN A 115 -13.19 -13.36 6.40
N ILE A 116 -12.00 -13.43 6.99
CA ILE A 116 -11.54 -14.61 7.74
C ILE A 116 -12.10 -14.51 9.15
N GLU A 117 -13.05 -15.40 9.47
CA GLU A 117 -13.59 -15.58 10.81
C GLU A 117 -12.83 -16.70 11.51
N LEU A 118 -12.39 -16.48 12.75
CA LEU A 118 -11.62 -17.45 13.54
C LEU A 118 -12.48 -18.18 14.59
N LYS A 119 -13.76 -17.80 14.70
CA LYS A 119 -14.65 -18.34 15.72
C LYS A 119 -14.95 -19.81 15.40
N GLY A 120 -14.58 -20.70 16.33
CA GLY A 120 -14.76 -22.14 16.16
C GLY A 120 -13.78 -22.78 15.17
N THR A 121 -12.69 -22.10 14.81
CA THR A 121 -11.66 -22.60 13.89
C THR A 121 -10.40 -23.02 14.65
N VAL A 122 -9.77 -24.11 14.22
CA VAL A 122 -8.44 -24.49 14.69
C VAL A 122 -7.40 -23.86 13.77
N VAL A 123 -6.52 -23.03 14.33
CA VAL A 123 -5.43 -22.39 13.59
C VAL A 123 -4.14 -23.15 13.86
N ILE A 124 -3.49 -23.62 12.80
CA ILE A 124 -2.18 -24.27 12.87
C ILE A 124 -1.18 -23.31 12.22
N LEU A 125 -0.24 -22.82 13.01
CA LEU A 125 0.91 -22.07 12.51
C LEU A 125 2.01 -23.09 12.24
N ASP A 126 2.22 -23.39 10.97
CA ASP A 126 3.44 -24.08 10.54
C ASP A 126 4.64 -23.15 10.78
N GLU A 127 5.85 -23.65 10.99
CA GLU A 127 7.09 -22.85 11.11
C GLU A 127 6.98 -21.52 11.91
N ALA A 128 6.37 -21.58 13.09
CA ALA A 128 5.99 -20.41 13.88
C ALA A 128 7.16 -19.51 14.33
N HIS A 129 8.41 -19.94 14.15
CA HIS A 129 9.60 -19.15 14.45
C HIS A 129 9.71 -17.85 13.62
N ASN A 130 9.02 -17.77 12.47
CA ASN A 130 9.00 -16.57 11.62
C ASN A 130 7.88 -15.58 11.96
N VAL A 131 6.97 -15.94 12.86
CA VAL A 131 5.78 -15.13 13.18
C VAL A 131 6.17 -13.81 13.81
N GLU A 132 7.16 -13.81 14.70
CA GLU A 132 7.65 -12.61 15.38
C GLU A 132 8.16 -11.58 14.37
N ARG A 133 9.12 -11.96 13.52
CA ARG A 133 9.67 -11.09 12.47
C ARG A 133 8.60 -10.56 11.54
N LEU A 134 7.60 -11.39 11.19
CA LEU A 134 6.52 -10.95 10.31
C LEU A 134 5.59 -9.94 10.99
N CYS A 135 5.28 -10.12 12.28
CA CYS A 135 4.53 -9.13 13.05
C CYS A 135 5.29 -7.81 13.14
N GLU A 136 6.60 -7.88 13.38
CA GLU A 136 7.50 -6.73 13.41
C GLU A 136 7.49 -5.99 12.07
N GLU A 137 7.75 -6.69 10.97
CA GLU A 137 7.78 -6.11 9.62
C GLU A 137 6.42 -5.56 9.19
N SER A 138 5.32 -6.26 9.49
CA SER A 138 3.95 -5.82 9.12
C SER A 138 3.52 -4.54 9.82
N SER A 139 4.08 -4.28 11.00
CA SER A 139 3.83 -3.08 11.80
C SER A 139 4.97 -2.08 11.71
N SER A 140 5.94 -2.27 10.82
CA SER A 140 7.04 -1.35 10.58
C SER A 140 6.86 -0.61 9.26
N PHE A 141 7.54 0.53 9.10
CA PHE A 141 7.53 1.31 7.87
C PHE A 141 8.86 2.02 7.65
N ASP A 142 9.27 2.12 6.38
CA ASP A 142 10.46 2.83 5.93
C ASP A 142 10.04 4.03 5.04
N LEU A 143 10.45 5.24 5.42
CA LEU A 143 10.32 6.47 4.65
C LEU A 143 11.69 6.91 4.14
N THR A 144 11.88 6.97 2.83
CA THR A 144 13.12 7.48 2.24
C THR A 144 12.97 8.94 1.78
N ALA A 145 14.09 9.66 1.70
CA ALA A 145 14.13 10.98 1.08
C ALA A 145 13.59 10.95 -0.37
N TYR A 146 13.84 9.85 -1.09
CA TYR A 146 13.31 9.64 -2.43
C TYR A 146 11.77 9.57 -2.46
N ASP A 147 11.15 8.86 -1.50
CA ASP A 147 9.69 8.77 -1.42
C ASP A 147 9.05 10.15 -1.21
N LEU A 148 9.67 10.99 -0.37
CA LEU A 148 9.18 12.32 -0.05
C LEU A 148 9.37 13.30 -1.22
N ALA A 149 10.56 13.32 -1.81
CA ALA A 149 10.85 14.12 -3.00
C ALA A 149 9.92 13.74 -4.17
N SER A 150 9.73 12.43 -4.38
CA SER A 150 8.79 11.92 -5.37
C SER A 150 7.37 12.39 -5.10
N ALA A 151 6.90 12.33 -3.85
CA ALA A 151 5.57 12.83 -3.50
C ALA A 151 5.42 14.34 -3.75
N ILE A 152 6.42 15.15 -3.43
CA ILE A 152 6.42 16.60 -3.71
C ILE A 152 6.33 16.87 -5.22
N ASP A 153 7.06 16.10 -6.03
CA ASP A 153 6.99 16.18 -7.49
C ASP A 153 5.61 15.81 -8.03
N VAL A 154 4.93 14.79 -7.48
CA VAL A 154 3.53 14.51 -7.81
C VAL A 154 2.67 15.75 -7.57
N MET A 155 2.80 16.36 -6.39
CA MET A 155 1.98 17.49 -6.00
C MET A 155 2.19 18.69 -6.92
N ASN A 156 3.42 18.93 -7.39
CA ASN A 156 3.72 19.94 -8.40
C ASN A 156 2.96 19.70 -9.70
N VAL A 157 3.00 18.47 -10.22
CA VAL A 157 2.29 18.12 -11.45
C VAL A 157 0.78 18.27 -11.28
N VAL A 158 0.23 17.84 -10.14
CA VAL A 158 -1.21 17.98 -9.86
C VAL A 158 -1.62 19.46 -9.78
N LEU A 159 -0.81 20.31 -9.13
CA LEU A 159 -1.06 21.75 -9.05
C LEU A 159 -1.04 22.41 -10.43
N GLU A 160 -0.03 22.12 -11.24
CA GLU A 160 0.07 22.68 -12.61
C GLU A 160 -1.11 22.25 -13.47
N GLU A 161 -1.53 21.00 -13.37
CA GLU A 161 -2.67 20.48 -14.13
C GLU A 161 -3.99 21.09 -13.68
N GLN A 162 -4.21 21.27 -12.37
CA GLN A 162 -5.41 21.95 -11.87
C GLN A 162 -5.42 23.45 -12.24
N ALA A 163 -4.28 24.13 -12.19
CA ALA A 163 -4.17 25.53 -12.60
C ALA A 163 -4.53 25.73 -14.08
N LYS A 164 -4.10 24.81 -14.96
CA LYS A 164 -4.49 24.83 -16.38
C LYS A 164 -6.00 24.63 -16.57
N VAL A 165 -6.62 23.75 -15.77
CA VAL A 165 -8.07 23.52 -15.85
C VAL A 165 -8.86 24.74 -15.39
N VAL A 166 -8.43 25.41 -14.31
CA VAL A 166 -9.07 26.65 -13.84
C VAL A 166 -9.01 27.73 -14.93
N GLN A 167 -7.84 27.94 -15.54
CA GLN A 167 -7.69 28.89 -16.65
C GLN A 167 -8.55 28.52 -17.87
N GLN A 168 -8.63 27.23 -18.23
CA GLN A 168 -9.47 26.77 -19.34
C GLN A 168 -10.95 26.91 -19.03
N ASN A 169 -11.38 26.72 -17.78
CA ASN A 169 -12.77 26.87 -17.37
C ASN A 169 -13.19 28.34 -17.32
N GLU A 170 -12.30 29.26 -16.94
CA GLU A 170 -12.55 30.70 -17.06
C GLU A 170 -12.78 31.10 -18.52
N VAL A 171 -11.94 30.61 -19.45
CA VAL A 171 -12.11 30.83 -20.89
C VAL A 171 -13.39 30.16 -21.41
N ASN A 172 -13.70 28.92 -21.01
CA ASN A 172 -14.91 28.22 -21.48
C ASN A 172 -16.21 28.84 -20.93
N ALA A 173 -16.18 29.42 -19.73
CA ALA A 173 -17.30 30.16 -19.14
C ALA A 173 -17.62 31.44 -19.93
N GLU A 174 -16.61 32.10 -20.52
CA GLU A 174 -16.82 33.22 -21.45
C GLU A 174 -17.48 32.78 -22.78
N PHE A 175 -17.30 31.52 -23.19
CA PHE A 175 -17.83 30.97 -24.45
C PHE A 175 -19.07 30.06 -24.30
N ASN A 176 -19.63 29.93 -23.09
CA ASN A 176 -20.83 29.14 -22.77
C ASN A 176 -20.80 27.70 -23.32
N MET A 177 -19.63 27.04 -23.26
CA MET A 177 -19.44 25.64 -23.66
C MET A 177 -19.38 24.75 -22.41
N GLU A 178 -20.01 23.57 -22.45
CA GLU A 178 -20.05 22.63 -21.31
C GLU A 178 -18.64 22.35 -20.75
N SER A 179 -18.46 22.64 -19.46
CA SER A 179 -17.20 22.47 -18.75
C SER A 179 -16.69 21.03 -18.84
N ILE A 180 -15.41 20.87 -19.17
CA ILE A 180 -14.71 19.60 -19.03
C ILE A 180 -14.56 19.37 -17.52
N SER A 181 -15.30 18.42 -16.95
CA SER A 181 -15.12 18.08 -15.53
C SER A 181 -13.70 17.56 -15.32
N SER A 182 -12.82 18.37 -14.72
CA SER A 182 -11.62 17.84 -14.08
C SER A 182 -12.11 16.80 -13.08
N GLY A 183 -11.76 15.53 -13.27
CA GLY A 183 -12.18 14.45 -12.36
C GLY A 183 -11.62 14.55 -10.93
N LEU A 184 -11.12 15.71 -10.51
CA LEU A 184 -10.65 16.02 -9.16
C LEU A 184 -11.51 17.18 -8.61
N ASN A 185 -12.35 16.89 -7.61
CA ASN A 185 -13.16 17.90 -6.92
C ASN A 185 -12.39 18.48 -5.74
N MET A 186 -11.27 19.17 -6.01
CA MET A 186 -10.40 19.70 -4.96
C MET A 186 -9.88 21.09 -5.34
N GLU A 187 -9.91 22.02 -4.38
CA GLU A 187 -9.44 23.38 -4.59
C GLU A 187 -7.90 23.44 -4.68
N LEU A 188 -7.37 24.38 -5.47
CA LEU A 188 -5.93 24.62 -5.59
C LEU A 188 -5.27 24.89 -4.23
N GLU A 189 -6.00 25.58 -3.34
CA GLU A 189 -5.55 25.91 -1.99
C GLU A 189 -5.32 24.64 -1.15
N ASP A 190 -6.17 23.63 -1.27
CA ASP A 190 -6.03 22.40 -0.49
C ASP A 190 -4.86 21.54 -0.99
N ILE A 191 -4.64 21.51 -2.30
CA ILE A 191 -3.48 20.82 -2.90
C ILE A 191 -2.18 21.52 -2.47
N ALA A 192 -2.18 22.85 -2.40
CA ALA A 192 -1.05 23.64 -1.91
C ALA A 192 -0.79 23.41 -0.41
N LYS A 193 -1.82 23.28 0.42
CA LYS A 193 -1.69 22.90 1.84
C LYS A 193 -0.99 21.54 1.99
N ILE A 194 -1.38 20.53 1.21
CA ILE A 194 -0.75 19.21 1.24
C ILE A 194 0.72 19.30 0.84
N LYS A 195 1.03 20.02 -0.24
CA LYS A 195 2.43 20.24 -0.65
C LYS A 195 3.24 20.91 0.46
N LYS A 196 2.66 21.89 1.15
CA LYS A 196 3.31 22.58 2.28
C LYS A 196 3.59 21.61 3.44
N ILE A 197 2.66 20.73 3.78
CA ILE A 197 2.85 19.69 4.80
C ILE A 197 4.02 18.77 4.44
N LEU A 198 4.12 18.32 3.18
CA LEU A 198 5.24 17.46 2.73
C LEU A 198 6.60 18.17 2.82
N LEU A 199 6.67 19.43 2.43
CA LEU A 199 7.90 20.23 2.54
C LEU A 199 8.29 20.50 4.00
N GLN A 200 7.32 20.71 4.88
CA GLN A 200 7.58 20.85 6.32
C GLN A 200 8.09 19.54 6.92
N LEU A 201 7.54 18.40 6.49
CA LEU A 201 8.05 17.09 6.91
C LEU A 201 9.48 16.85 6.43
N GLU A 202 9.79 17.22 5.17
CA GLU A 202 11.15 17.13 4.61
C GLU A 202 12.13 17.96 5.44
N SER A 203 11.78 19.22 5.69
CA SER A 203 12.60 20.12 6.50
C SER A 203 12.78 19.65 7.94
N ALA A 204 11.76 19.03 8.54
CA ALA A 204 11.83 18.51 9.91
C ALA A 204 12.76 17.28 10.00
N ILE A 205 12.77 16.44 8.96
CA ILE A 205 13.67 15.29 8.90
C ILE A 205 15.12 15.72 8.61
N ASP A 206 15.33 16.67 7.69
CA ASP A 206 16.66 17.21 7.39
C ASP A 206 17.28 17.97 8.57
N ALA A 207 16.46 18.52 9.47
CA ALA A 207 16.93 19.17 10.69
C ALA A 207 17.51 18.18 11.73
N VAL A 208 17.35 16.87 11.53
CA VAL A 208 17.88 15.86 12.45
C VAL A 208 19.39 15.70 12.25
N GLU A 209 20.17 16.18 13.21
CA GLU A 209 21.62 15.98 13.21
C GLU A 209 21.98 14.49 13.32
N LEU A 210 22.62 13.96 12.28
CA LEU A 210 23.18 12.60 12.28
C LEU A 210 24.62 12.62 12.78
N PRO A 211 25.05 11.63 13.59
CA PRO A 211 26.39 11.60 14.10
C PRO A 211 27.41 11.36 12.98
N PRO A 212 28.60 11.98 13.06
CA PRO A 212 29.59 12.04 11.97
C PRO A 212 30.23 10.68 11.63
N ASN A 213 29.94 9.64 12.42
CA ASN A 213 30.43 8.27 12.23
C ASN A 213 29.58 7.46 11.23
N GLY A 214 28.53 8.04 10.63
CA GLY A 214 27.65 7.36 9.68
C GLY A 214 26.77 6.29 10.30
N SER A 215 26.79 6.14 11.63
CA SER A 215 25.83 5.31 12.36
C SER A 215 24.50 6.06 12.49
N GLY A 216 23.38 5.39 12.20
CA GLY A 216 22.07 6.02 12.35
C GLY A 216 21.75 6.39 13.80
N VAL A 217 20.83 7.34 13.98
CA VAL A 217 20.27 7.71 15.29
C VAL A 217 19.05 6.85 15.57
N THR A 218 18.96 6.28 16.77
CA THR A 218 17.74 5.62 17.24
C THR A 218 17.08 6.48 18.30
N LYS A 219 15.83 6.86 18.09
CA LYS A 219 14.99 7.64 19.01
C LYS A 219 13.81 6.80 19.51
N ASP A 220 13.19 7.25 20.59
CA ASP A 220 11.98 6.63 21.12
C ASP A 220 10.80 6.72 20.15
N GLY A 221 9.86 5.77 20.26
CA GLY A 221 8.67 5.72 19.42
C GLY A 221 7.80 6.98 19.48
N SER A 222 7.83 7.74 20.58
CA SER A 222 7.11 9.02 20.70
C SER A 222 7.62 10.10 19.74
N TYR A 223 8.88 10.03 19.32
CA TYR A 223 9.50 11.03 18.44
C TYR A 223 8.81 11.12 17.07
N ILE A 224 8.23 10.02 16.57
CA ILE A 224 7.51 10.06 15.29
C ILE A 224 6.32 11.01 15.33
N PHE A 225 5.65 11.12 16.48
CA PHE A 225 4.49 12.01 16.64
C PHE A 225 4.92 13.46 16.77
N GLU A 226 6.07 13.73 17.39
CA GLU A 226 6.65 15.07 17.45
C GLU A 226 7.07 15.53 16.05
N LEU A 227 7.79 14.68 15.31
CA LEU A 227 8.19 14.92 13.93
C LEU A 227 7.00 15.19 13.01
N PHE A 228 5.94 14.39 13.12
CA PHE A 228 4.72 14.59 12.35
C PHE A 228 3.91 15.81 12.78
N ALA A 229 3.90 16.13 14.08
CA ALA A 229 3.23 17.34 14.58
C ALA A 229 3.90 18.62 14.05
N GLU A 230 5.22 18.65 13.89
CA GLU A 230 5.95 19.76 13.24
C GLU A 230 5.48 19.98 11.79
N ALA A 231 5.13 18.90 11.08
CA ALA A 231 4.54 18.95 9.75
C ALA A 231 3.00 19.11 9.75
N GLN A 232 2.37 19.41 10.90
CA GLN A 232 0.91 19.52 11.07
C GLN A 232 0.12 18.22 10.83
N ILE A 233 0.80 17.06 10.82
CA ILE A 233 0.20 15.74 10.73
C ILE A 233 -0.15 15.29 12.15
N THR A 234 -1.43 15.43 12.52
CA THR A 234 -1.95 15.11 13.86
C THR A 234 -3.13 14.15 13.76
N PHE A 235 -3.55 13.58 14.91
CA PHE A 235 -4.74 12.73 14.97
C PHE A 235 -6.02 13.40 14.46
N GLN A 236 -6.12 14.74 14.55
CA GLN A 236 -7.29 15.51 14.09
C GLN A 236 -7.23 15.80 12.60
N THR A 237 -6.04 16.04 12.05
CA THR A 237 -5.86 16.38 10.62
C THR A 237 -5.70 15.15 9.74
N LYS A 238 -5.45 13.96 10.32
CA LYS A 238 -5.18 12.73 9.56
C LYS A 238 -6.31 12.37 8.59
N THR A 239 -7.56 12.35 9.03
CA THR A 239 -8.67 11.79 8.23
C THR A 239 -8.87 12.60 6.96
N SER A 240 -8.90 13.92 7.09
CA SER A 240 -9.03 14.83 5.96
C SER A 240 -7.82 14.77 5.02
N LEU A 241 -6.60 14.73 5.55
CA LEU A 241 -5.38 14.60 4.74
C LEU A 241 -5.39 13.32 3.90
N LEU A 242 -5.83 12.21 4.50
CA LEU A 242 -5.87 10.90 3.85
C LEU A 242 -6.93 10.84 2.75
N GLU A 243 -8.12 11.36 3.01
CA GLU A 243 -9.17 11.45 2.00
C GLU A 243 -8.71 12.29 0.81
N SER A 244 -8.04 13.42 1.06
CA SER A 244 -7.48 14.26 -0.01
C SER A 244 -6.36 13.56 -0.79
N LEU A 245 -5.44 12.87 -0.11
CA LEU A 245 -4.39 12.09 -0.79
C LEU A 245 -4.97 10.95 -1.63
N ASP A 246 -6.00 10.24 -1.15
CA ASP A 246 -6.68 9.18 -1.89
C ASP A 246 -7.40 9.73 -3.15
N GLN A 247 -8.02 10.91 -3.06
CA GLN A 247 -8.61 11.59 -4.23
C GLN A 247 -7.54 11.94 -5.27
N ILE A 248 -6.38 12.45 -4.83
CA ILE A 248 -5.26 12.75 -5.72
C ILE A 248 -4.72 11.47 -6.38
N LEU A 249 -4.53 10.39 -5.61
CA LEU A 249 -4.11 9.09 -6.13
C LEU A 249 -5.12 8.55 -7.16
N GLN A 250 -6.41 8.69 -6.91
CA GLN A 250 -7.47 8.27 -7.83
C GLN A 250 -7.44 9.08 -9.14
N PHE A 251 -7.22 10.39 -9.06
CA PHE A 251 -7.10 11.26 -10.23
C PHE A 251 -5.90 10.91 -11.09
N LEU A 252 -4.72 10.73 -10.48
CA LEU A 252 -3.48 10.38 -11.18
C LEU A 252 -3.60 9.04 -11.90
N SER A 253 -4.22 8.06 -11.24
CA SER A 253 -4.46 6.74 -11.79
C SER A 253 -5.48 6.71 -12.94
N GLY A 254 -6.23 7.78 -13.14
CA GLY A 254 -7.08 8.00 -14.31
C GLY A 254 -6.30 8.26 -15.60
N ARG A 255 -5.04 8.69 -15.50
CA ARG A 255 -4.26 9.22 -16.64
C ARG A 255 -3.14 8.24 -17.04
N LYS A 256 -3.00 8.00 -18.35
CA LYS A 256 -2.02 7.06 -18.92
C LYS A 256 -0.64 7.73 -19.13
N SER A 257 -0.04 8.28 -18.06
CA SER A 257 1.35 8.76 -18.09
C SER A 257 2.24 7.78 -17.34
N VAL A 258 3.22 7.20 -18.04
CA VAL A 258 4.13 6.16 -17.51
C VAL A 258 4.98 6.69 -16.35
N ASN A 259 5.36 7.99 -16.38
CA ASN A 259 6.11 8.60 -15.29
C ASN A 259 5.26 8.80 -14.02
N LEU A 260 3.98 9.17 -14.14
CA LEU A 260 3.09 9.35 -12.99
C LEU A 260 2.90 8.08 -12.15
N SER A 261 3.07 6.91 -12.77
CA SER A 261 2.86 5.60 -12.13
C SER A 261 3.98 5.24 -11.15
N ILE A 262 5.20 5.73 -11.41
CA ILE A 262 6.34 5.57 -10.50
C ILE A 262 6.27 6.64 -9.41
N ILE A 263 5.88 7.86 -9.78
CA ILE A 263 5.86 8.99 -8.83
C ILE A 263 4.69 8.84 -7.82
N SER A 264 3.59 8.17 -8.19
CA SER A 264 2.51 7.83 -7.25
C SER A 264 2.89 6.81 -6.18
N LEU A 265 4.05 6.14 -6.30
CA LEU A 265 4.55 5.21 -5.27
C LEU A 265 4.98 5.97 -4.01
N GLY A 266 5.65 7.12 -4.12
CA GLY A 266 6.07 7.91 -2.95
C GLY A 266 4.88 8.44 -2.16
N LEU A 267 3.87 8.95 -2.86
CA LEU A 267 2.63 9.41 -2.24
C LEU A 267 1.83 8.25 -1.64
N PHE A 268 1.85 7.08 -2.29
CA PHE A 268 1.28 5.85 -1.71
C PHE A 268 2.04 5.38 -0.47
N SER A 269 3.38 5.40 -0.47
CA SER A 269 4.21 5.08 0.68
C SER A 269 3.89 6.00 1.86
N LEU A 270 3.72 7.30 1.62
CA LEU A 270 3.27 8.26 2.64
C LEU A 270 1.84 7.99 3.13
N THR A 271 0.90 7.68 2.23
CA THR A 271 -0.45 7.27 2.63
C THR A 271 -0.42 5.96 3.44
N GLN A 272 0.45 5.00 3.12
CA GLN A 272 0.65 3.81 3.95
C GLN A 272 1.25 4.16 5.32
N CYS A 273 2.25 5.04 5.36
CA CYS A 273 2.91 5.52 6.58
C CYS A 273 1.90 6.11 7.58
N ILE A 274 1.09 7.05 7.09
CA ILE A 274 0.13 7.81 7.92
C ILE A 274 -1.09 6.96 8.26
N ILE A 275 -1.65 6.15 7.35
CA ILE A 275 -2.85 5.34 7.65
C ILE A 275 -2.53 4.13 8.53
N ARG A 276 -1.44 3.42 8.23
CA ARG A 276 -1.37 1.98 8.51
C ARG A 276 -0.43 1.61 9.65
N THR A 277 0.58 2.43 9.90
CA THR A 277 1.64 2.10 10.86
C THR A 277 1.62 3.02 12.09
N VAL A 278 1.48 4.33 11.90
CA VAL A 278 1.56 5.29 13.02
C VAL A 278 0.21 5.55 13.69
N PHE A 279 -0.90 5.51 12.93
CA PHE A 279 -2.23 5.90 13.41
C PHE A 279 -3.29 4.78 13.38
N ASN A 280 -2.87 3.53 13.18
CA ASN A 280 -3.73 2.34 13.08
C ASN A 280 -3.87 1.58 14.40
N ILE A 281 -3.45 2.19 15.52
CA ILE A 281 -3.81 1.74 16.86
C ILE A 281 -5.27 2.15 17.08
N ASP A 282 -6.20 1.47 16.39
CA ASP A 282 -7.58 1.46 16.81
C ASP A 282 -7.60 0.82 18.22
N PRO A 283 -8.24 1.44 19.22
CA PRO A 283 -8.33 0.83 20.53
C PRO A 283 -9.04 -0.53 20.39
N PRO A 284 -8.64 -1.55 21.18
CA PRO A 284 -9.37 -2.81 21.21
C PRO A 284 -10.85 -2.54 21.47
N GLU A 285 -11.71 -3.23 20.70
CA GLU A 285 -13.16 -3.03 20.64
C GLU A 285 -13.76 -2.83 22.05
N GLY A 286 -14.34 -1.65 22.28
CA GLY A 286 -15.03 -1.30 23.54
C GLY A 286 -14.37 -0.24 24.42
N THR A 287 -13.19 0.28 24.05
CA THR A 287 -12.52 1.34 24.84
C THR A 287 -12.39 2.63 24.04
N THR A 288 -13.13 3.67 24.42
CA THR A 288 -13.03 5.04 23.85
C THR A 288 -11.80 5.78 24.39
N SER A 289 -10.66 5.11 24.46
CA SER A 289 -9.47 5.64 25.14
C SER A 289 -8.27 5.61 24.21
N PHE A 290 -7.99 6.81 23.70
CA PHE A 290 -6.74 7.26 23.12
C PHE A 290 -5.54 6.58 23.79
N VAL A 291 -4.73 5.82 23.04
CA VAL A 291 -3.46 5.31 23.59
C VAL A 291 -2.51 6.51 23.71
N PRO A 292 -2.04 6.89 24.91
CA PRO A 292 -1.15 8.03 25.06
C PRO A 292 0.15 7.81 24.26
N PRO A 293 0.74 8.84 23.64
CA PRO A 293 2.01 8.74 22.91
C PRO A 293 3.13 8.05 23.71
N GLN A 294 3.09 8.18 25.04
CA GLN A 294 4.04 7.58 25.98
C GLN A 294 3.95 6.04 26.07
N SER A 295 2.80 5.44 25.76
CA SER A 295 2.65 3.98 25.72
C SER A 295 3.25 3.38 24.44
N ILE A 296 3.41 4.19 23.40
CA ILE A 296 3.91 3.76 22.08
C ILE A 296 5.43 3.58 22.10
N SER A 297 6.16 4.36 22.91
CA SER A 297 7.61 4.17 23.10
C SER A 297 8.00 2.80 23.67
N ARG A 298 7.06 2.11 24.33
CA ARG A 298 7.26 0.72 24.77
C ARG A 298 7.28 -0.23 23.58
N TYR A 299 6.40 -0.03 22.61
CA TYR A 299 6.22 -0.93 21.48
C TYR A 299 6.89 -0.50 20.18
N TYR A 300 7.51 0.69 20.12
CA TYR A 300 8.11 1.20 18.88
C TYR A 300 9.43 1.95 19.10
N LYS A 301 10.29 1.94 18.07
CA LYS A 301 11.54 2.71 17.93
C LYS A 301 11.56 3.41 16.59
N VAL A 302 12.23 4.57 16.54
CA VAL A 302 12.45 5.31 15.30
C VAL A 302 13.94 5.27 14.98
N HIS A 303 14.32 4.70 13.84
CA HIS A 303 15.70 4.66 13.37
C HIS A 303 15.86 5.62 12.19
N ILE A 304 16.79 6.56 12.29
CA ILE A 304 17.09 7.53 11.22
C ILE A 304 18.53 7.29 10.80
N HIS A 305 18.74 6.90 9.55
CA HIS A 305 20.07 6.57 9.03
C HIS A 305 20.29 7.20 7.65
N LEU A 306 21.54 7.28 7.22
CA LEU A 306 21.88 7.67 5.85
C LEU A 306 21.47 6.55 4.89
N ASP A 307 20.73 6.92 3.85
CA ASP A 307 20.26 6.01 2.82
C ASP A 307 21.41 5.63 1.88
N ASN A 308 22.07 4.49 2.16
CA ASN A 308 23.11 3.93 1.30
C ASN A 308 22.54 3.06 0.15
N SER A 309 21.21 2.97 -0.04
CA SER A 309 20.59 2.07 -1.01
C SER A 309 20.97 2.39 -2.47
N ASN A 310 21.31 3.65 -2.77
CA ASN A 310 21.78 4.08 -4.09
C ASN A 310 23.18 3.58 -4.45
N GLN A 311 24.06 3.26 -3.50
CA GLN A 311 25.40 2.75 -3.83
C GLN A 311 25.38 1.32 -4.40
N LYS A 312 24.40 0.49 -4.02
CA LYS A 312 24.27 -0.87 -4.56
C LYS A 312 23.72 -0.89 -5.99
N LYS A 313 22.80 0.01 -6.36
CA LYS A 313 22.28 0.12 -7.73
C LYS A 313 23.24 0.80 -8.70
N LYS A 314 24.12 1.70 -8.23
CA LYS A 314 25.11 2.38 -9.09
C LYS A 314 26.25 1.45 -9.52
N LYS A 315 26.57 0.42 -8.72
CA LYS A 315 27.69 -0.50 -8.98
C LYS A 315 27.45 -1.46 -10.15
N GLU A 316 26.21 -1.66 -10.58
CA GLU A 316 25.87 -2.43 -11.80
C GLU A 316 25.81 -1.57 -13.07
N ARG A 317 26.01 -0.24 -12.97
CA ARG A 317 25.72 0.70 -14.06
C ARG A 317 26.82 1.70 -14.37
N THR A 318 28.03 1.50 -13.84
CA THR A 318 29.20 2.30 -14.20
C THR A 318 29.95 1.66 -15.35
N ASP A 319 29.50 1.96 -16.57
CA ASP A 319 30.39 2.28 -17.69
C ASP A 319 29.63 3.24 -18.60
N LEU A 320 30.36 4.27 -19.09
CA LEU A 320 29.95 5.37 -19.99
C LEU A 320 29.58 6.72 -19.29
N TRP A 321 30.62 7.56 -19.12
CA TRP A 321 30.73 8.98 -19.56
C TRP A 321 29.43 9.84 -19.54
N ASP A 322 29.27 11.02 -18.92
CA ASP A 322 30.18 12.08 -18.43
C ASP A 322 29.48 12.97 -17.37
N SER A 323 30.30 13.50 -16.47
CA SER A 323 30.38 14.86 -15.88
C SER A 323 29.17 15.83 -15.77
N SER A 324 29.04 16.33 -14.53
CA SER A 324 28.78 17.73 -14.12
C SER A 324 27.36 18.29 -14.13
N ALA A 325 26.71 18.23 -12.96
CA ALA A 325 25.96 19.35 -12.39
C ALA A 325 25.83 19.18 -10.87
N ALA A 326 26.51 20.04 -10.10
CA ALA A 326 26.38 20.11 -8.65
C ALA A 326 24.98 20.66 -8.29
N LYS A 327 24.00 19.76 -8.10
CA LYS A 327 22.79 20.05 -7.34
C LYS A 327 23.08 19.75 -5.87
N LYS A 328 22.75 20.70 -4.99
CA LYS A 328 22.86 20.56 -3.53
C LYS A 328 22.30 19.19 -3.11
N GLN A 329 23.18 18.34 -2.61
CA GLN A 329 22.82 17.05 -2.04
C GLN A 329 22.00 17.33 -0.78
N GLY A 330 20.67 17.20 -0.88
CA GLY A 330 19.85 16.93 0.30
C GLY A 330 20.39 15.67 0.96
N THR A 331 20.43 15.66 2.27
CA THR A 331 20.87 14.53 3.08
C THR A 331 20.10 13.28 2.64
N GLU A 332 20.77 12.29 2.05
CA GLU A 332 20.15 11.00 1.71
C GLU A 332 19.77 10.31 3.02
N PHE A 333 18.54 10.50 3.52
CA PHE A 333 18.06 9.90 4.77
C PHE A 333 17.07 8.76 4.50
N ALA A 334 17.03 7.81 5.43
CA ALA A 334 16.02 6.78 5.56
C ALA A 334 15.52 6.73 7.01
N LEU A 335 14.22 6.95 7.20
CA LEU A 335 13.54 6.88 8.50
C LEU A 335 12.76 5.56 8.57
N ARG A 336 13.06 4.75 9.57
CA ARG A 336 12.39 3.47 9.85
C ARG A 336 11.66 3.56 11.17
N PHE A 337 10.34 3.43 11.13
CA PHE A 337 9.51 3.26 12.33
C PHE A 337 9.28 1.76 12.55
N GLN A 338 9.83 1.23 13.63
CA GLN A 338 9.93 -0.21 13.85
C GLN A 338 9.19 -0.63 15.12
N GLN A 339 8.33 -1.65 15.02
CA GLN A 339 7.69 -2.25 16.17
C GLN A 339 8.71 -3.06 16.98
N LYS A 340 8.58 -3.08 18.31
CA LYS A 340 9.25 -4.01 19.22
C LYS A 340 8.25 -5.07 19.61
N LEU A 341 8.65 -6.33 19.51
CA LEU A 341 7.99 -7.43 20.20
C LEU A 341 8.82 -7.68 21.45
N ASP A 342 8.20 -7.47 22.62
CA ASP A 342 8.78 -7.81 23.92
C ASP A 342 8.39 -9.25 24.31
#